data_AF-A0A8K1DDA9-F1
#
_entry.id   AF-A0A8K1DDA9-F1
#
_cell.length_a   1.000
_cell.length_b   1.000
_cell.length_c   1.000
_cell.angle_alpha   90.00
_cell.angle_beta   90.00
_cell.angle_gamma   90.00
#
_symmetry.space_group_name_H-M   'P 1'
#
loop_
_entity.id
_entity.type
_entity.pdbx_description
1 polymer ?
#
loop_
_entity_poly.entity_id
_entity_poly.type
_entity_poly.pdbx_seq_one_letter_code
_entity_poly.pdbx_strand_id
1 'polypeptide(L)'
;MSLDNTKLLDFLGEIDKELTHKIVVVAVGGTAMTLLKTKSSTIDVDFTIPSQYYDDFERAKDIVKPGFRVDLYRDGAIFLNMLPDRIIYEMDLILKQSVKGLYKSTSL
;
A
#
# COMPACT_ATOMS: atom_id res chain seq x y z
N MET A 1 -3.81 12.51 14.86
CA MET A 1 -2.56 12.68 15.63
C MET A 1 -1.40 12.64 14.64
N SER A 2 -0.40 13.50 14.77
CA SER A 2 0.80 13.43 13.93
C SER A 2 1.94 12.68 14.64
N LEU A 3 2.76 12.00 13.84
CA LEU A 3 3.89 11.17 14.25
C LEU A 3 5.19 11.88 13.85
N ASP A 4 6.06 12.11 14.82
CA ASP A 4 7.41 12.60 14.59
C ASP A 4 8.39 11.44 14.30
N ASN A 5 9.64 11.79 14.03
CA ASN A 5 10.70 10.82 13.74
C ASN A 5 10.86 9.77 14.85
N THR A 6 10.81 10.17 16.11
CA THR A 6 10.99 9.27 17.26
C THR A 6 9.88 8.24 17.31
N LYS A 7 8.62 8.67 17.22
CA LYS A 7 7.47 7.74 17.24
C LYS A 7 7.48 6.75 16.07
N LEU A 8 7.95 7.17 14.90
CA LEU A 8 8.11 6.25 13.75
C LEU A 8 9.20 5.20 14.01
N LEU A 9 10.32 5.60 14.60
CA LEU A 9 11.40 4.67 14.95
C LEU A 9 10.99 3.73 16.08
N ASP A 10 10.27 4.22 17.09
CA ASP A 10 9.72 3.39 18.17
C ASP A 10 8.76 2.34 17.60
N PHE A 11 7.85 2.75 16.71
CA PHE A 11 6.95 1.83 16.00
C PHE A 11 7.71 0.77 15.21
N LEU A 12 8.72 1.16 14.42
CA LEU A 12 9.55 0.21 13.67
C LEU A 12 10.31 -0.74 14.60
N GLY A 13 10.74 -0.27 15.77
CA GLY A 13 11.36 -1.09 16.80
C GLY A 13 10.40 -2.12 17.41
N GLU A 14 9.14 -1.76 17.65
CA GLU A 14 8.13 -2.73 18.10
C GLU A 14 7.79 -3.76 17.01
N ILE A 15 7.74 -3.34 15.74
CA ILE A 15 7.56 -4.27 14.62
C ILE A 15 8.73 -5.26 14.54
N ASP A 16 9.97 -4.79 14.65
CA ASP A 16 11.18 -5.63 14.54
C ASP A 16 11.19 -6.76 15.58
N LYS A 17 10.70 -6.52 16.81
CA LYS A 17 10.59 -7.54 17.86
C LYS A 17 9.63 -8.69 17.51
N GLU A 18 8.63 -8.44 16.68
CA GLU A 18 7.60 -9.42 16.31
C GLU A 18 7.94 -10.21 15.02
N LEU A 19 9.04 -9.84 14.36
CA LEU A 19 9.53 -10.50 13.16
C LEU A 19 10.51 -11.62 13.52
N THR A 20 10.42 -12.73 12.79
CA THR A 20 11.32 -13.89 12.98
C THR A 20 12.61 -13.78 12.18
N HIS A 21 12.69 -12.79 11.29
CA HIS A 21 13.81 -12.56 10.40
C HIS A 21 13.84 -11.10 9.96
N LYS A 22 15.01 -10.67 9.50
CA LYS A 22 15.22 -9.30 9.02
C LYS A 22 14.53 -9.12 7.67
N ILE A 23 13.68 -8.11 7.58
CA ILE A 23 13.04 -7.68 6.34
C ILE A 23 13.47 -6.26 5.98
N VAL A 24 13.47 -5.94 4.70
CA VAL A 24 13.70 -4.57 4.22
C VAL A 24 12.35 -3.98 3.84
N VAL A 25 11.98 -2.89 4.51
CA VAL A 25 10.81 -2.08 4.16
C VAL A 25 11.26 -0.70 3.71
N VAL A 26 10.52 -0.12 2.77
CA VAL A 26 10.83 1.21 2.23
C VAL A 26 9.70 2.15 2.60
N ALA A 27 10.01 3.14 3.43
CA ALA A 27 9.09 4.24 3.72
C ALA A 27 8.88 5.08 2.46
N VAL A 28 7.66 5.58 2.26
CA VAL A 28 7.33 6.46 1.14
C VAL A 28 6.56 7.71 1.59
N GLY A 29 6.41 8.67 0.69
CA GLY A 29 5.61 9.88 0.93
C GLY A 29 6.04 10.66 2.19
N GLY A 30 5.04 11.10 2.97
CA GLY A 30 5.26 11.85 4.21
C GLY A 30 6.10 11.08 5.23
N THR A 31 5.91 9.76 5.30
CA THR A 31 6.66 8.84 6.19
C THR A 31 8.15 8.89 5.91
N ALA A 32 8.55 8.79 4.65
CA ALA A 32 9.95 8.88 4.24
C ALA A 32 10.56 10.24 4.59
N MET A 33 9.84 11.32 4.31
CA MET A 33 10.30 12.68 4.62
C MET A 33 10.48 12.89 6.13
N THR A 34 9.59 12.33 6.95
CA THR A 34 9.72 12.40 8.42
C THR A 34 10.87 11.54 8.93
N LEU A 35 11.10 10.34 8.39
CA LEU A 35 12.25 9.51 8.75
C LEU A 35 13.59 10.15 8.35
N LEU A 36 13.63 10.84 7.20
CA LEU A 36 14.79 11.60 6.71
C LEU A 36 14.95 12.99 7.36
N LYS A 37 14.07 13.35 8.31
CA LYS A 37 14.07 14.64 9.02
C LYS A 37 13.93 15.86 8.10
N THR A 38 13.34 15.69 6.91
CA THR A 38 13.01 16.78 5.99
C THR A 38 11.60 17.33 6.23
N LYS A 39 10.75 16.59 6.96
CA LYS A 39 9.43 17.00 7.45
C LYS A 39 9.31 16.70 8.94
N SER A 40 8.74 17.61 9.73
CA SER A 40 8.67 17.45 11.20
C SER A 40 7.78 16.30 11.66
N SER A 41 6.70 16.00 10.93
CA SER A 41 5.78 14.92 11.27
C SER A 41 4.92 14.45 10.08
N THR A 42 4.32 13.26 10.21
CA THR A 42 3.35 12.69 9.25
C THR A 42 2.04 12.34 9.97
N ILE A 43 0.93 12.26 9.25
CA ILE A 43 -0.40 11.90 9.82
C ILE A 43 -0.66 10.40 9.67
N ASP A 44 -0.19 9.86 8.56
CA ASP A 44 -0.26 8.48 8.11
C ASP A 44 1.14 7.93 7.86
N VAL A 45 1.24 6.60 7.95
CA VAL A 45 2.47 5.84 7.75
C VAL A 45 2.31 4.96 6.52
N ASP A 46 3.25 5.05 5.59
CA ASP A 46 3.21 4.36 4.31
C ASP A 46 4.51 3.58 4.10
N PHE A 47 4.39 2.29 3.85
CA PHE A 47 5.52 1.42 3.49
C PHE A 47 5.25 0.65 2.21
N THR A 48 6.30 0.45 1.44
CA THR A 48 6.37 -0.61 0.43
C THR A 48 7.21 -1.77 0.95
N ILE A 49 6.70 -2.98 0.76
CA ILE A 49 7.27 -4.21 1.31
C ILE A 49 7.39 -5.22 0.17
N PRO A 50 8.53 -5.93 0.04
CA PRO A 50 8.64 -7.06 -0.88
C PRO A 50 7.54 -8.08 -0.63
N SER A 51 6.88 -8.56 -1.67
CA SER A 51 5.70 -9.41 -1.57
C SER A 51 5.90 -10.63 -0.69
N GLN A 52 7.10 -11.23 -0.68
CA GLN A 52 7.42 -12.39 0.13
C GLN A 52 7.42 -12.12 1.65
N TYR A 53 7.47 -10.86 2.07
CA TYR A 53 7.52 -10.44 3.49
C TYR A 53 6.29 -9.62 3.91
N TYR A 54 5.34 -9.40 3.01
CA TYR A 54 4.18 -8.57 3.29
C TYR A 54 3.36 -9.12 4.45
N ASP A 55 3.05 -10.41 4.40
CA ASP A 55 2.15 -11.06 5.36
C ASP A 55 2.81 -11.12 6.76
N ASP A 56 4.15 -11.23 6.81
CA ASP A 56 4.90 -11.17 8.06
C ASP A 56 4.82 -9.79 8.72
N PHE A 57 4.99 -8.72 7.93
CA PHE A 57 4.86 -7.36 8.44
C PHE A 57 3.41 -7.06 8.84
N GLU A 58 2.43 -7.49 8.03
CA GLU A 58 1.01 -7.31 8.32
C GLU A 58 0.63 -7.98 9.64
N ARG A 59 1.07 -9.22 9.85
CA ARG A 59 0.91 -9.94 11.13
C ARG A 59 1.56 -9.18 12.29
N ALA A 60 2.80 -8.71 12.13
CA ALA A 60 3.49 -7.95 13.17
C ALA A 60 2.74 -6.65 13.52
N LYS A 61 2.25 -5.92 12.51
CA LYS A 61 1.42 -4.72 12.69
C LYS A 61 0.15 -5.02 13.49
N ASP A 62 -0.51 -6.15 13.22
CA ASP A 62 -1.76 -6.54 13.89
C ASP A 62 -1.54 -6.97 15.35
N ILE A 63 -0.35 -7.44 15.69
CA ILE A 63 0.07 -7.70 17.07
C ILE A 63 0.38 -6.38 17.79
N VAL A 64 1.22 -5.52 17.19
CA VAL A 64 1.67 -4.25 17.77
C VAL A 64 0.51 -3.27 17.98
N LYS A 65 -0.47 -3.25 17.07
CA LYS A 65 -1.65 -2.35 17.11
C LYS A 65 -1.27 -0.88 17.37
N PRO A 66 -0.62 -0.21 16.40
CA PRO A 66 0.02 1.10 16.60
C PRO A 66 -0.90 2.25 17.02
N GLY A 67 -2.23 2.12 16.87
CA GLY A 67 -3.19 3.18 17.20
C GLY A 67 -3.22 4.34 16.20
N PHE A 68 -2.55 4.20 15.05
CA PHE A 68 -2.57 5.12 13.91
C PHE A 68 -2.63 4.36 12.59
N ARG A 69 -2.94 5.07 11.51
CA ARG A 69 -3.06 4.48 10.17
C ARG A 69 -1.68 4.08 9.63
N VAL A 70 -1.58 2.83 9.18
CA VAL A 70 -0.41 2.28 8.49
C VAL A 70 -0.89 1.60 7.21
N ASP A 71 -0.54 2.17 6.07
CA ASP A 71 -0.85 1.62 4.75
C ASP A 71 0.36 0.84 4.22
N LEU A 72 0.10 -0.38 3.75
CA LEU A 72 1.12 -1.31 3.28
C LEU A 72 0.90 -1.62 1.79
N TYR A 73 1.94 -1.41 0.99
CA TYR A 73 1.93 -1.66 -0.44
C TYR A 73 2.97 -2.72 -0.81
N ARG A 74 2.70 -3.51 -1.85
CA ARG A 74 3.62 -4.56 -2.33
C ARG A 74 4.61 -4.00 -3.36
N ASP A 75 5.83 -4.51 -3.33
CA ASP A 75 6.82 -4.44 -4.42
C ASP A 75 7.09 -3.04 -4.99
N GLY A 76 7.29 -2.05 -4.11
CA GLY A 76 7.62 -0.69 -4.54
C GLY A 76 6.45 0.04 -5.20
N ALA A 77 5.21 -0.39 -5.01
CA ALA A 77 4.05 0.39 -5.43
C ALA A 77 3.95 1.67 -4.58
N ILE A 78 4.27 2.82 -5.19
CA ILE A 78 4.30 4.14 -4.53
C ILE A 78 3.07 5.00 -4.91
N PHE A 79 2.39 4.64 -6.00
CA PHE A 79 1.18 5.30 -6.49
C PHE A 79 0.20 4.26 -7.02
N LEU A 80 -1.05 4.37 -6.60
CA LEU A 80 -2.17 3.66 -7.19
C LEU A 80 -3.10 4.69 -7.82
N ASN A 81 -3.29 4.62 -9.13
CA ASN A 81 -4.40 5.33 -9.76
C ASN A 81 -5.67 4.54 -9.45
N MET A 82 -6.43 4.98 -8.44
CA MET A 82 -7.80 4.53 -8.28
C MET A 82 -8.67 5.27 -9.29
N LEU A 83 -9.05 4.58 -10.36
CA LEU A 83 -10.04 5.10 -11.28
C LEU A 83 -11.39 5.20 -10.55
N PRO A 84 -12.17 6.27 -10.73
CA PRO A 84 -13.53 6.35 -10.22
C PRO A 84 -14.32 5.12 -10.65
N ASP A 85 -15.17 4.59 -9.75
CA ASP A 85 -16.02 3.40 -10.01
C ASP A 85 -16.78 3.52 -11.34
N ARG A 86 -17.19 4.75 -11.69
CA ARG A 86 -17.86 5.06 -12.94
C ARG A 86 -17.03 4.71 -14.18
N ILE A 87 -15.72 4.96 -14.17
CA ILE A 87 -14.82 4.64 -15.29
C ILE A 87 -14.69 3.12 -15.43
N ILE A 88 -14.59 2.40 -14.32
CA ILE A 88 -14.52 0.92 -14.32
C ILE A 88 -15.81 0.33 -14.94
N TYR A 89 -16.98 0.86 -14.56
CA TYR A 89 -18.27 0.43 -15.09
C TYR A 89 -18.41 0.72 -16.60
N GLU A 90 -18.00 1.91 -17.05
CA GLU A 90 -18.02 2.26 -18.48
C GLU A 90 -17.08 1.35 -19.30
N MET A 91 -15.89 1.01 -18.79
CA MET A 91 -14.97 0.08 -19.47
C MET A 91 -15.50 -1.36 -19.53
N ASP A 92 -16.09 -1.89 -18.45
CA ASP A 92 -16.72 -3.21 -18.44
C ASP A 92 -17.86 -3.30 -19.48
N LEU A 93 -18.64 -2.22 -19.63
CA LEU A 93 -19.67 -2.11 -20.64
C LEU A 93 -19.09 -2.15 -22.07
N ILE A 94 -17.98 -1.44 -22.31
CA ILE A 94 -17.28 -1.41 -23.61
C ILE A 94 -16.73 -2.80 -23.96
N LEU A 95 -16.12 -3.50 -23.01
CA LEU A 95 -15.62 -4.87 -23.21
C LEU A 95 -16.76 -5.84 -23.54
N LYS A 96 -17.88 -5.78 -22.80
CA LYS A 96 -19.07 -6.60 -23.07
C LYS A 96 -19.70 -6.32 -24.45
N GLN A 97 -19.73 -5.06 -24.88
CA GLN A 97 -20.23 -4.69 -26.21
C GLN A 97 -19.30 -5.18 -27.32
N SER A 98 -17.99 -5.05 -27.14
CA SER A 98 -16.99 -5.51 -28.10
C SER A 98 -17.06 -7.03 -28.30
N VAL A 99 -17.21 -7.80 -27.21
CA VAL A 99 -17.41 -9.26 -27.27
C VAL A 99 -18.72 -9.63 -27.97
N LYS A 100 -19.81 -8.90 -27.73
CA LYS A 100 -21.09 -9.12 -28.44
C LYS A 100 -21.01 -8.77 -29.94
N GLY A 101 -20.18 -7.80 -30.32
CA GLY A 101 -19.95 -7.42 -31.72
C GLY A 101 -19.18 -8.47 -32.53
N LEU A 102 -18.27 -9.22 -31.89
CA LEU A 102 -17.48 -10.26 -32.55
C LEU A 102 -18.32 -11.51 -32.95
N TYR A 103 -19.42 -11.79 -32.25
CA TYR A 103 -20.27 -12.96 -32.56
C TYR A 103 -21.25 -12.76 -33.73
N LYS A 104 -21.32 -11.57 -34.34
CA LYS A 104 -22.22 -11.30 -35.47
C LYS A 104 -21.54 -11.36 -36.86
N SER A 105 -20.26 -11.74 -36.94
CA SER A 105 -19.48 -11.73 -38.18
C SER A 105 -19.16 -13.12 -38.77
N THR A 106 -19.75 -14.20 -38.27
CA THR A 106 -19.56 -15.55 -38.81
C THR A 106 -20.91 -16.23 -39.07
N SER A 107 -21.58 -15.77 -40.12
CA SER A 107 -22.60 -16.55 -40.83
C SER A 107 -22.48 -16.17 -42.30
N LEU A 108 -21.64 -16.93 -43.01
CA LEU A 108 -21.59 -16.98 -44.48
C LEU A 108 -22.83 -17.70 -45.00
#